data_AF-E8NEK4-F1
#
_entry.id   AF-E8NEK4-F1
#
_cell.length_a   1.000
_cell.length_b   1.000
_cell.length_c   1.000
_cell.angle_alpha   90.00
_cell.angle_beta   90.00
_cell.angle_gamma   90.00
#
_symmetry.space_group_name_H-M   'P 1'
#
loop_
_entity.id
_entity.type
_entity.pdbx_description
1 polymer ?
#
loop_
_entity_poly.entity_id
_entity_poly.type
_entity_poly.pdbx_seq_one_letter_code
_entity_poly.pdbx_strand_id
1 'polypeptide(L)'
;MWFFLGGVAVWLYLGIVVLHLLRNFAAVPAWIFVGAALVPATIFWIMVHRLRTTDSITAVNLIVAAVIGGTLALTVAATFDTLVGQLPQPRIDDLPVVTLALAGFVEEFCKGLLIVVVGWKLAKTTRNGLFVGGAVGLGFAVLETMYYISSKFTGADPIIAAAGEAAQRGLLAPFCHVLWSALFGAALFSAAAKKGRFRLSWLVVATYVGVAVLHGAWDGSAALVIALTGNALVGILAQLVGWALSIIAGALIWRHVARKEPAPPLPAEPVSGEPPLGSAPSAPVPA
;
A
#
# COMPACT_ATOMS: atom_id res chain seq x y z
N MET A 1 10.55 5.73 13.63
CA MET A 1 11.48 4.58 13.76
C MET A 1 10.96 3.56 14.77
N TRP A 2 10.57 3.97 15.98
CA TRP A 2 10.04 3.06 17.02
C TRP A 2 8.79 2.27 16.62
N PHE A 3 7.82 2.88 15.93
CA PHE A 3 6.62 2.19 15.45
C PHE A 3 6.94 0.95 14.61
N PHE A 4 7.84 1.10 13.63
CA PHE A 4 8.26 0.01 12.77
C PHE A 4 9.03 -1.07 13.53
N LEU A 5 10.02 -0.69 14.33
CA LEU A 5 10.84 -1.63 15.11
C LEU A 5 10.01 -2.41 16.13
N GLY A 6 9.07 -1.75 16.81
CA GLY A 6 8.14 -2.41 17.72
C GLY A 6 7.24 -3.40 17.00
N GLY A 7 6.73 -3.04 15.82
CA GLY A 7 5.94 -3.96 15.00
C GLY A 7 6.74 -5.15 14.48
N VAL A 8 8.01 -4.97 14.09
CA VAL A 8 8.92 -6.08 13.74
C VAL A 8 9.10 -7.01 14.94
N ALA A 9 9.35 -6.46 16.13
CA ALA A 9 9.52 -7.26 17.34
C ALA A 9 8.26 -8.08 17.67
N VAL A 10 7.07 -7.48 17.59
CA VAL A 10 5.80 -8.19 17.77
C VAL A 10 5.62 -9.29 16.73
N TRP A 11 5.90 -9.00 15.45
CA TRP A 11 5.77 -9.98 14.38
C TRP A 11 6.72 -11.17 14.55
N LEU A 12 7.98 -10.91 14.91
CA LEU A 12 8.98 -11.94 15.21
C LEU A 12 8.59 -12.76 16.44
N TYR A 13 8.10 -12.12 17.50
CA TYR A 13 7.63 -12.82 18.70
C TYR A 13 6.45 -13.75 18.39
N LEU A 14 5.46 -13.26 17.65
CA LEU A 14 4.32 -14.08 17.20
C LEU A 14 4.80 -15.26 16.32
N GLY A 15 5.71 -15.04 15.38
CA GLY A 15 6.21 -16.09 14.49
C GLY A 15 7.10 -17.13 15.17
N ILE A 16 8.09 -16.68 15.95
CA ILE A 16 9.09 -17.55 16.58
C ILE A 16 8.53 -18.17 17.85
N VAL A 17 8.04 -17.36 18.79
CA VAL A 17 7.63 -17.87 20.10
C VAL A 17 6.24 -18.50 20.01
N VAL A 18 5.24 -17.77 19.52
CA VAL A 18 3.85 -18.24 19.59
C VAL A 18 3.55 -19.34 18.56
N LEU A 19 3.91 -19.12 17.29
CA LEU A 19 3.63 -20.08 16.22
C LEU A 19 4.63 -21.24 16.19
N HIS A 20 5.93 -20.96 16.20
CA HIS A 20 6.94 -22.00 16.01
C HIS A 20 7.24 -22.80 17.29
N LEU A 21 7.61 -22.13 18.39
CA LEU A 21 7.98 -22.80 19.64
C LEU A 21 6.78 -23.34 20.43
N LEU A 22 5.75 -22.52 20.63
CA LEU A 22 4.56 -22.89 21.42
C LEU A 22 3.48 -23.60 20.61
N ARG A 23 3.63 -23.68 19.27
CA ARG A 23 2.71 -24.36 18.36
C ARG A 23 1.25 -23.87 18.45
N ASN A 24 1.05 -22.61 18.86
CA ASN A 24 -0.28 -22.02 19.00
C ASN A 24 -0.73 -21.38 17.68
N PHE A 25 -1.33 -22.17 16.81
CA PHE A 25 -1.82 -21.72 15.50
C PHE A 25 -3.03 -20.78 15.55
N ALA A 26 -3.66 -20.58 16.72
CA ALA A 26 -4.70 -19.56 16.85
C ALA A 26 -4.15 -18.14 16.61
N ALA A 27 -2.83 -17.93 16.74
CA ALA A 27 -2.17 -16.66 16.45
C ALA A 27 -1.91 -16.40 14.95
N VAL A 28 -2.18 -17.36 14.06
CA VAL A 28 -1.89 -17.23 12.62
C VAL A 28 -2.55 -15.99 11.99
N PRO A 29 -3.86 -15.71 12.19
CA PRO A 29 -4.48 -14.52 11.60
C PRO A 29 -3.83 -13.21 12.07
N ALA A 30 -3.46 -13.13 13.35
CA ALA A 30 -2.78 -11.96 13.90
C ALA A 30 -1.38 -11.79 13.31
N TRP A 31 -0.62 -12.87 13.19
CA TRP A 31 0.72 -12.84 12.60
C TRP A 31 0.70 -12.45 11.12
N ILE A 32 -0.25 -12.98 10.34
CA ILE A 32 -0.49 -12.61 8.94
C ILE A 32 -0.83 -11.12 8.83
N PHE A 33 -1.79 -10.64 9.63
CA PHE A 33 -2.20 -9.24 9.61
C PHE A 33 -1.03 -8.32 9.95
N VAL A 34 -0.28 -8.60 11.02
CA VAL A 34 0.89 -7.78 11.40
C VAL A 34 1.94 -7.79 10.29
N GLY A 35 2.25 -8.95 9.70
CA GLY A 35 3.22 -9.05 8.62
C GLY A 35 2.82 -8.23 7.38
N ALA A 36 1.55 -8.33 6.97
CA ALA A 36 1.03 -7.58 5.84
C ALA A 36 0.90 -6.08 6.11
N ALA A 37 0.50 -5.70 7.33
CA ALA A 37 0.18 -4.32 7.67
C ALA A 37 1.41 -3.49 8.10
N LEU A 38 2.49 -4.10 8.57
CA LEU A 38 3.57 -3.37 9.24
C LEU A 38 4.21 -2.26 8.39
N VAL A 39 4.64 -2.57 7.17
CA VAL A 39 5.24 -1.57 6.28
C VAL A 39 4.19 -0.58 5.77
N PRO A 40 3.02 -1.02 5.23
CA PRO A 40 1.91 -0.12 4.90
C PRO A 40 1.56 0.84 6.05
N ALA A 41 1.33 0.35 7.27
CA ALA A 41 1.02 1.18 8.43
C ALA A 41 2.15 2.16 8.79
N THR A 42 3.41 1.78 8.57
CA THR A 42 4.55 2.70 8.75
C THR A 42 4.52 3.82 7.72
N ILE A 43 4.23 3.52 6.46
CA ILE A 43 4.05 4.55 5.42
C ILE A 43 2.84 5.43 5.73
N PHE A 44 1.73 4.84 6.18
CA PHE A 44 0.55 5.58 6.62
C PHE A 44 0.88 6.56 7.76
N TRP A 45 1.62 6.09 8.76
CA TRP A 45 2.10 6.92 9.87
C TRP A 45 2.94 8.09 9.35
N ILE A 46 3.87 7.85 8.41
CA ILE A 46 4.65 8.91 7.77
C ILE A 46 3.74 9.89 7.02
N MET A 47 2.74 9.41 6.28
CA MET A 47 1.78 10.26 5.57
C MET A 47 1.03 11.18 6.52
N VAL A 48 0.49 10.66 7.63
CA VAL A 48 -0.21 11.48 8.63
C VAL A 48 0.71 12.58 9.20
N HIS A 49 1.97 12.26 9.49
CA HIS A 49 2.95 13.25 9.99
C HIS A 49 3.42 14.25 8.92
N ARG A 50 3.12 13.99 7.64
CA ARG A 50 3.41 14.90 6.53
C ARG A 50 2.25 15.86 6.24
N LEU A 51 1.10 15.69 6.89
CA LEU A 51 -0.03 16.62 6.77
C LEU A 51 0.33 17.97 7.41
N ARG A 52 -0.05 19.05 6.73
CA ARG A 52 0.10 20.44 7.19
C ARG A 52 -1.23 20.92 7.75
N THR A 53 -1.20 21.90 8.65
CA THR A 53 -2.42 22.59 9.12
C THR A 53 -3.18 23.29 8.00
N THR A 54 -2.50 23.64 6.90
CA THR A 54 -3.09 24.23 5.70
C THR A 54 -3.65 23.20 4.72
N ASP A 55 -3.41 21.89 4.95
CA ASP A 55 -3.93 20.85 4.09
C ASP A 55 -5.44 20.69 4.32
N SER A 56 -6.20 20.59 3.23
CA SER A 56 -7.65 20.35 3.29
C SER A 56 -8.00 18.88 3.55
N ILE A 57 -7.00 18.00 3.57
CA ILE A 57 -7.16 16.57 3.81
C ILE A 57 -6.74 16.24 5.24
N THR A 58 -7.54 15.42 5.92
CA THR A 58 -7.32 15.03 7.32
C THR A 58 -6.85 13.58 7.42
N ALA A 59 -6.31 13.20 8.58
CA ALA A 59 -6.00 11.81 8.88
C ALA A 59 -7.23 10.89 8.75
N VAL A 60 -8.43 11.37 9.12
CA VAL A 60 -9.68 10.62 8.95
C VAL A 60 -9.95 10.33 7.47
N ASN A 61 -9.72 11.29 6.57
CA ASN A 61 -9.87 11.05 5.14
C ASN A 61 -8.89 9.97 4.64
N LEU A 62 -7.65 9.96 5.15
CA LEU A 62 -6.68 8.93 4.80
C LEU A 62 -7.09 7.55 5.34
N ILE A 63 -7.62 7.48 6.56
CA ILE A 63 -8.14 6.23 7.15
C ILE A 63 -9.29 5.70 6.28
N VAL A 64 -10.25 6.55 5.90
CA VAL A 64 -11.36 6.16 5.03
C VAL A 64 -10.85 5.68 3.67
N ALA A 65 -9.90 6.40 3.06
CA ALA A 65 -9.31 6.00 1.80
C ALA A 65 -8.58 4.65 1.88
N ALA A 66 -7.81 4.41 2.94
CA ALA A 66 -7.12 3.14 3.13
C ALA A 66 -8.07 1.99 3.46
N VAL A 67 -8.92 2.15 4.48
CA VAL A 67 -9.79 1.08 4.95
C VAL A 67 -10.93 0.84 3.97
N ILE A 68 -11.75 1.86 3.66
CA ILE A 68 -12.91 1.68 2.79
C ILE A 68 -12.49 1.62 1.33
N GLY A 69 -11.67 2.57 0.88
CA GLY A 69 -11.22 2.63 -0.51
C GLY A 69 -10.38 1.41 -0.90
N GLY A 70 -9.40 1.02 -0.07
CA GLY A 70 -8.56 -0.16 -0.30
C GLY A 70 -9.36 -1.47 -0.29
N THR A 71 -10.24 -1.67 0.71
CA THR A 71 -11.07 -2.89 0.80
C THR A 71 -12.01 -3.02 -0.38
N LEU A 72 -12.72 -1.95 -0.74
CA LEU A 72 -13.63 -1.98 -1.89
C LEU A 72 -12.88 -2.16 -3.21
N ALA A 73 -11.71 -1.52 -3.37
CA ALA A 73 -10.89 -1.70 -4.55
C ALA A 73 -10.43 -3.16 -4.70
N LEU A 74 -9.95 -3.80 -3.63
CA LEU A 74 -9.60 -5.23 -3.67
C LEU A 74 -10.82 -6.09 -3.96
N THR A 75 -11.96 -5.82 -3.30
CA THR A 75 -13.17 -6.63 -3.48
C THR A 75 -13.63 -6.63 -4.94
N VAL A 76 -13.67 -5.45 -5.57
CA VAL A 76 -14.08 -5.29 -6.97
C VAL A 76 -13.03 -5.89 -7.90
N ALA A 77 -11.75 -5.65 -7.65
CA ALA A 77 -10.67 -6.21 -8.45
C ALA A 77 -10.66 -7.75 -8.42
N ALA A 78 -10.67 -8.35 -7.24
CA ALA A 78 -10.71 -9.80 -7.06
C ALA A 78 -11.93 -10.44 -7.75
N THR A 79 -13.07 -9.74 -7.77
CA THR A 79 -14.25 -10.18 -8.53
C THR A 79 -13.92 -10.25 -10.02
N PHE A 80 -13.37 -9.17 -10.60
CA PHE A 80 -13.01 -9.14 -12.01
C PHE A 80 -11.88 -10.12 -12.36
N ASP A 81 -10.83 -10.22 -11.56
CA ASP A 81 -9.73 -11.16 -11.79
C ASP A 81 -10.22 -12.61 -11.76
N THR A 82 -11.17 -12.93 -10.87
CA THR A 82 -11.81 -14.25 -10.85
C THR A 82 -12.60 -14.50 -12.14
N LEU A 83 -13.37 -13.52 -12.62
CA LEU A 83 -14.12 -13.64 -13.87
C LEU A 83 -13.20 -13.77 -15.08
N VAL A 84 -12.10 -13.02 -15.13
CA VAL A 84 -11.07 -13.15 -16.18
C VAL A 84 -10.39 -14.52 -16.11
N GLY A 85 -10.10 -15.01 -14.90
CA GLY A 85 -9.52 -16.34 -14.65
C GLY A 85 -10.37 -17.51 -15.12
N GLN A 86 -11.69 -17.33 -15.23
CA GLN A 86 -12.62 -18.34 -15.75
C GLN A 86 -12.62 -18.43 -17.29
N LEU A 87 -12.08 -17.43 -17.99
CA LEU A 87 -11.98 -17.46 -19.45
C LEU A 87 -10.92 -18.48 -19.91
N PRO A 88 -11.16 -19.20 -21.01
CA PRO A 88 -10.15 -20.08 -21.62
C PRO A 88 -8.88 -19.27 -21.96
N GLN A 89 -7.75 -19.67 -21.39
CA GLN A 89 -6.49 -18.97 -21.56
C GLN A 89 -5.28 -19.91 -21.42
N PRO A 90 -4.12 -19.56 -22.02
CA PRO A 90 -2.88 -20.31 -21.84
C PRO A 90 -2.46 -20.38 -20.37
N ARG A 91 -1.89 -21.53 -19.98
CA ARG A 91 -1.36 -21.78 -18.64
C ARG A 91 0.09 -22.23 -18.70
N ILE A 92 0.89 -21.83 -17.71
CA ILE A 92 2.27 -22.26 -17.51
C ILE A 92 2.38 -22.69 -16.06
N ASP A 93 2.71 -23.96 -15.80
CA ASP A 93 2.71 -24.52 -14.44
C ASP A 93 1.40 -24.21 -13.69
N ASP A 94 0.26 -24.42 -14.38
CA ASP A 94 -1.11 -24.10 -13.95
C ASP A 94 -1.45 -22.61 -13.74
N LEU A 95 -0.49 -21.69 -13.89
CA LEU A 95 -0.71 -20.25 -13.77
C LEU A 95 -1.35 -19.65 -15.03
N PRO A 96 -2.48 -18.92 -14.89
CA PRO A 96 -3.18 -18.31 -16.01
C PRO A 96 -2.46 -17.05 -16.52
N VAL A 97 -1.84 -17.13 -17.71
CA VAL A 97 -0.96 -16.07 -18.23
C VAL A 97 -1.70 -14.76 -18.49
N VAL A 98 -2.89 -14.84 -19.10
CA VAL A 98 -3.69 -13.64 -19.44
C VAL A 98 -4.18 -12.94 -18.18
N THR A 99 -4.62 -13.71 -17.18
CA THR A 99 -5.07 -13.18 -15.89
C THR A 99 -3.95 -12.42 -15.19
N LEU A 100 -2.75 -13.00 -15.10
CA LEU A 100 -1.60 -12.33 -14.48
C LEU A 100 -1.18 -11.05 -15.24
N ALA A 101 -1.21 -11.08 -16.57
CA ALA A 101 -0.88 -9.91 -17.37
C ALA A 101 -1.93 -8.79 -17.25
N LEU A 102 -3.21 -9.14 -17.11
CA LEU A 102 -4.32 -8.18 -17.01
C LEU A 102 -4.63 -7.73 -15.59
N ALA A 103 -4.16 -8.44 -14.55
CA ALA A 103 -4.33 -8.08 -13.15
C ALA A 103 -3.95 -6.62 -12.91
N GLY A 104 -2.78 -6.19 -13.41
CA GLY A 104 -2.35 -4.80 -13.30
C GLY A 104 -3.33 -3.77 -13.89
N PHE A 105 -4.01 -4.08 -15.00
CA PHE A 105 -5.04 -3.21 -15.56
C PHE A 105 -6.31 -3.20 -14.71
N VAL A 106 -6.79 -4.37 -14.32
CA VAL A 106 -8.01 -4.54 -13.53
C VAL A 106 -7.85 -3.86 -12.17
N GLU A 107 -6.79 -4.18 -11.45
CA GLU A 107 -6.55 -3.70 -10.10
C GLU A 107 -6.31 -2.19 -10.05
N GLU A 108 -5.44 -1.65 -10.93
CA GLU A 108 -5.16 -0.22 -10.93
C GLU A 108 -6.39 0.59 -11.39
N PHE A 109 -7.23 0.03 -12.26
CA PHE A 109 -8.51 0.64 -12.61
C PHE A 109 -9.44 0.70 -11.40
N CYS A 110 -9.59 -0.40 -10.66
CA CYS A 110 -10.40 -0.46 -9.46
C CYS A 110 -9.90 0.54 -8.40
N LYS A 111 -8.59 0.61 -8.15
CA LYS A 111 -7.99 1.61 -7.25
C LYS A 111 -8.30 3.02 -7.73
N GLY A 112 -8.13 3.31 -9.02
CA GLY A 112 -8.47 4.61 -9.62
C GLY A 112 -9.93 5.02 -9.43
N LEU A 113 -10.86 4.08 -9.63
CA LEU A 113 -12.28 4.29 -9.38
C LEU A 113 -12.53 4.66 -7.91
N LEU A 114 -11.95 3.89 -6.97
CA LEU A 114 -12.15 4.15 -5.56
C LEU A 114 -11.46 5.44 -5.10
N ILE A 115 -10.33 5.84 -5.69
CA ILE A 115 -9.70 7.14 -5.49
C ILE A 115 -10.67 8.28 -5.87
N VAL A 116 -11.36 8.15 -7.00
CA VAL A 116 -12.38 9.13 -7.44
C VAL A 116 -13.56 9.18 -6.47
N VAL A 117 -14.05 8.03 -6.02
CA VAL A 117 -15.18 7.92 -5.09
C VAL A 117 -14.85 8.55 -3.74
N VAL A 118 -13.78 8.11 -3.08
CA VAL A 118 -13.40 8.66 -1.75
C VAL A 118 -12.92 10.11 -1.87
N GLY A 119 -12.35 10.47 -3.02
CA GLY A 119 -11.89 11.82 -3.34
C GLY A 119 -12.98 12.78 -3.79
N TRP A 120 -14.24 12.34 -3.94
CA TRP A 120 -15.29 13.08 -4.65
C TRP A 120 -15.55 14.46 -4.06
N LYS A 121 -15.63 14.55 -2.72
CA LYS A 121 -15.91 15.80 -2.00
C LYS A 121 -14.65 16.56 -1.55
N LEU A 122 -13.45 16.01 -1.77
CA LEU A 122 -12.20 16.64 -1.36
C LEU A 122 -11.79 17.76 -2.33
N ALA A 123 -11.01 18.73 -1.85
CA ALA A 123 -10.40 19.71 -2.72
C ALA A 123 -9.49 19.03 -3.76
N LYS A 124 -9.61 19.43 -5.03
CA LYS A 124 -8.93 18.80 -6.16
C LYS A 124 -7.51 19.36 -6.32
N THR A 125 -6.61 18.98 -5.44
CA THR A 125 -5.18 19.34 -5.53
C THR A 125 -4.35 18.10 -5.81
N THR A 126 -3.26 18.25 -6.57
CA THR A 126 -2.32 17.16 -6.86
C THR A 126 -1.82 16.50 -5.56
N ARG A 127 -1.57 17.31 -4.53
CA ARG A 127 -1.17 16.83 -3.20
C ARG A 127 -2.26 15.95 -2.56
N ASN A 128 -3.52 16.39 -2.52
CA ASN A 128 -4.61 15.56 -2.01
C ASN A 128 -4.72 14.25 -2.79
N GLY A 129 -4.56 14.30 -4.12
CA GLY A 129 -4.56 13.10 -4.96
C GLY A 129 -3.44 12.11 -4.62
N LEU A 130 -2.23 12.62 -4.36
CA LEU A 130 -1.09 11.81 -3.92
C LEU A 130 -1.40 11.08 -2.61
N PHE A 131 -1.96 11.79 -1.63
CA PHE A 131 -2.29 11.24 -0.32
C PHE A 131 -3.45 10.24 -0.38
N VAL A 132 -4.53 10.58 -1.07
CA VAL A 132 -5.70 9.68 -1.23
C VAL A 132 -5.29 8.43 -2.01
N GLY A 133 -4.57 8.60 -3.11
CA GLY A 133 -4.08 7.51 -3.94
C GLY A 133 -3.16 6.57 -3.16
N GLY A 134 -2.17 7.14 -2.46
CA GLY A 134 -1.28 6.35 -1.62
C GLY A 134 -2.02 5.58 -0.53
N ALA A 135 -3.04 6.20 0.10
CA ALA A 135 -3.84 5.55 1.13
C ALA A 135 -4.68 4.38 0.57
N VAL A 136 -5.35 4.55 -0.58
CA VAL A 136 -6.09 3.46 -1.24
C VAL A 136 -5.15 2.29 -1.59
N GLY A 137 -4.01 2.58 -2.23
CA GLY A 137 -3.03 1.56 -2.60
C GLY A 137 -2.43 0.83 -1.39
N LEU A 138 -2.26 1.53 -0.28
CA LEU A 138 -1.79 0.98 1.00
C LEU A 138 -2.80 -0.01 1.58
N GLY A 139 -4.08 0.37 1.67
CA GLY A 139 -5.13 -0.53 2.16
C GLY A 139 -5.30 -1.76 1.29
N PHE A 140 -5.24 -1.59 -0.04
CA PHE A 140 -5.24 -2.69 -0.99
C PHE A 140 -4.07 -3.64 -0.74
N ALA A 141 -2.84 -3.10 -0.66
CA ALA A 141 -1.63 -3.89 -0.47
C ALA A 141 -1.64 -4.70 0.82
N VAL A 142 -2.23 -4.19 1.92
CA VAL A 142 -2.38 -4.96 3.17
C VAL A 142 -3.21 -6.21 2.92
N LEU A 143 -4.41 -6.05 2.38
CA LEU A 143 -5.37 -7.15 2.24
C LEU A 143 -4.88 -8.20 1.23
N GLU A 144 -4.32 -7.74 0.12
CA GLU A 144 -3.73 -8.61 -0.89
C GLU A 144 -2.52 -9.39 -0.31
N THR A 145 -1.64 -8.70 0.43
CA THR A 145 -0.50 -9.35 1.10
C THR A 145 -0.95 -10.37 2.14
N MET A 146 -2.05 -10.13 2.86
CA MET A 146 -2.62 -11.14 3.77
C MET A 146 -2.99 -12.42 3.03
N TYR A 147 -3.58 -12.32 1.83
CA TYR A 147 -3.88 -13.48 0.99
C TYR A 147 -2.59 -14.22 0.58
N TYR A 148 -1.58 -13.50 0.09
CA TYR A 148 -0.33 -14.13 -0.33
C TYR A 148 0.42 -14.80 0.82
N ILE A 149 0.48 -14.18 2.00
CA ILE A 149 1.06 -14.83 3.19
C ILE A 149 0.25 -16.10 3.54
N SER A 150 -1.08 -16.01 3.52
CA SER A 150 -1.96 -17.15 3.82
C SER A 150 -1.77 -18.31 2.83
N SER A 151 -1.59 -18.03 1.55
CA SER A 151 -1.43 -19.07 0.51
C SER A 151 -0.11 -19.84 0.63
N LYS A 152 0.89 -19.30 1.34
CA LYS A 152 2.15 -19.99 1.66
C LYS A 152 2.06 -20.97 2.83
N PHE A 153 0.91 -21.10 3.49
CA PHE A 153 0.70 -22.15 4.50
C PHE A 153 0.48 -23.53 3.87
N THR A 154 1.36 -23.91 2.94
CA THR A 154 1.36 -25.19 2.23
C THR A 154 2.76 -25.80 2.29
N GLY A 155 2.87 -27.13 2.49
CA GLY A 155 4.16 -27.84 2.51
C GLY A 155 4.80 -28.02 3.89
N ALA A 156 6.10 -28.36 3.89
CA ALA A 156 6.84 -28.82 5.08
C ALA A 156 7.19 -27.68 6.06
N ASP A 157 7.55 -26.50 5.56
CA ASP A 157 7.95 -25.33 6.38
C ASP A 157 7.07 -24.09 6.11
N PRO A 158 5.76 -24.17 6.39
CA PRO A 158 4.79 -23.14 6.00
C PRO A 158 5.06 -21.78 6.65
N ILE A 159 5.58 -21.76 7.88
CA ILE A 159 5.90 -20.51 8.60
C ILE A 159 7.05 -19.77 7.91
N ILE A 160 8.09 -20.47 7.45
CA ILE A 160 9.25 -19.86 6.79
C ILE A 160 8.84 -19.32 5.42
N ALA A 161 8.10 -20.10 4.64
CA ALA A 161 7.59 -19.67 3.34
C ALA A 161 6.69 -18.42 3.46
N ALA A 162 5.75 -18.43 4.41
CA ALA A 162 4.88 -17.28 4.68
C ALA A 162 5.64 -16.06 5.20
N ALA A 163 6.70 -16.27 5.99
CA ALA A 163 7.55 -15.19 6.50
C ALA A 163 8.36 -14.53 5.37
N GLY A 164 8.88 -15.34 4.45
CA GLY A 164 9.57 -14.86 3.24
C GLY A 164 8.64 -13.99 2.37
N GLU A 165 7.41 -14.45 2.15
CA GLU A 165 6.40 -13.70 1.39
C GLU A 165 6.05 -12.36 2.07
N ALA A 166 5.83 -12.38 3.40
CA ALA A 166 5.57 -11.17 4.18
C ALA A 166 6.72 -10.15 4.06
N ALA A 167 7.97 -10.61 4.19
CA ALA A 167 9.15 -9.75 4.10
C ALA A 167 9.32 -9.16 2.70
N GLN A 168 9.19 -10.00 1.67
CA GLN A 168 9.31 -9.58 0.27
C GLN A 168 8.25 -8.53 -0.08
N ARG A 169 6.96 -8.84 0.13
CA ARG A 169 5.86 -7.93 -0.20
C ARG A 169 5.90 -6.66 0.66
N GLY A 170 6.25 -6.79 1.94
CA GLY A 170 6.44 -5.66 2.85
C GLY A 170 7.51 -4.69 2.36
N LEU A 171 8.69 -5.19 1.97
CA LEU A 171 9.80 -4.35 1.48
C LEU A 171 9.43 -3.60 0.19
N LEU A 172 8.64 -4.24 -0.68
CA LEU A 172 8.35 -3.75 -2.02
C LEU A 172 7.09 -2.87 -2.08
N ALA A 173 6.17 -3.03 -1.12
CA ALA A 173 4.91 -2.26 -1.05
C ALA A 173 5.06 -0.73 -1.23
N PRO A 174 6.06 -0.03 -0.62
CA PRO A 174 6.24 1.42 -0.80
C PRO A 174 6.61 1.85 -2.22
N PHE A 175 7.13 0.94 -3.04
CA PHE A 175 7.62 1.19 -4.40
C PHE A 175 6.66 0.64 -5.47
N CYS A 176 5.72 -0.20 -5.07
CA CYS A 176 4.68 -0.79 -5.91
C CYS A 176 3.33 -0.11 -5.65
N HIS A 177 2.31 -0.85 -5.22
CA HIS A 177 0.92 -0.37 -5.08
C HIS A 177 0.79 1.01 -4.42
N VAL A 178 1.54 1.30 -3.36
CA VAL A 178 1.46 2.60 -2.67
C VAL A 178 1.90 3.73 -3.60
N LEU A 179 3.06 3.59 -4.25
CA LEU A 179 3.58 4.61 -5.15
C LEU A 179 2.73 4.73 -6.41
N TRP A 180 2.36 3.61 -7.02
CA TRP A 180 1.58 3.58 -8.26
C TRP A 180 0.22 4.23 -8.08
N SER A 181 -0.51 3.86 -7.02
CA SER A 181 -1.79 4.48 -6.70
C SER A 181 -1.64 5.95 -6.30
N ALA A 182 -0.56 6.34 -5.61
CA ALA A 182 -0.28 7.74 -5.31
C ALA A 182 -0.05 8.57 -6.58
N LEU A 183 0.73 8.07 -7.54
CA LEU A 183 0.95 8.72 -8.84
C LEU A 183 -0.36 8.84 -9.62
N PHE A 184 -1.16 7.78 -9.66
CA PHE A 184 -2.44 7.80 -10.34
C PHE A 184 -3.44 8.77 -9.70
N GLY A 185 -3.52 8.77 -8.37
CA GLY A 185 -4.33 9.75 -7.62
C GLY A 185 -3.88 11.19 -7.85
N ALA A 186 -2.57 11.45 -7.86
CA ALA A 186 -2.01 12.76 -8.17
C ALA A 186 -2.40 13.21 -9.59
N ALA A 187 -2.34 12.32 -10.59
CA ALA A 187 -2.77 12.61 -11.96
C ALA A 187 -4.28 12.94 -12.05
N LEU A 188 -5.13 12.14 -11.39
CA LEU A 188 -6.59 12.33 -11.34
C LEU A 188 -6.96 13.69 -10.73
N PHE A 189 -6.38 14.03 -9.58
CA PHE A 189 -6.67 15.29 -8.90
C PHE A 189 -6.07 16.49 -9.63
N SER A 190 -4.87 16.36 -10.20
CA SER A 190 -4.24 17.40 -11.02
C SER A 190 -5.10 17.76 -12.23
N ALA A 191 -5.62 16.74 -12.93
CA ALA A 191 -6.57 16.95 -14.02
C ALA A 191 -7.85 17.67 -13.55
N ALA A 192 -8.32 17.36 -12.34
CA ALA A 192 -9.52 17.98 -11.77
C ALA A 192 -9.31 19.42 -11.25
N ALA A 193 -8.06 19.83 -10.97
CA ALA A 193 -7.76 21.02 -10.17
C ALA A 193 -8.37 22.33 -10.68
N LYS A 194 -8.30 22.60 -12.00
CA LYS A 194 -8.80 23.86 -12.57
C LYS A 194 -10.34 23.99 -12.56
N LYS A 195 -11.06 22.87 -12.68
CA LYS A 195 -12.52 22.87 -12.86
C LYS A 195 -13.29 22.30 -11.65
N GLY A 196 -12.57 21.81 -10.64
CA GLY A 196 -13.15 21.15 -9.47
C GLY A 196 -13.84 19.80 -9.77
N ARG A 197 -13.77 19.29 -11.00
CA ARG A 197 -14.45 18.08 -11.46
C ARG A 197 -13.46 17.12 -12.09
N PHE A 198 -13.54 15.84 -11.73
CA PHE A 198 -12.75 14.78 -12.35
C PHE A 198 -13.02 14.72 -13.85
N ARG A 199 -11.96 14.49 -14.61
CA ARG A 199 -12.02 14.39 -16.07
C ARG A 199 -10.89 13.52 -16.57
N LEU A 200 -11.17 12.83 -17.67
CA LEU A 200 -10.14 12.14 -18.40
C LEU A 200 -9.24 13.16 -19.09
N SER A 201 -7.94 13.06 -18.84
CA SER A 201 -6.92 13.83 -19.54
C SER A 201 -5.85 12.87 -20.04
N TRP A 202 -5.05 13.30 -21.02
CA TRP A 202 -3.93 12.48 -21.49
C TRP A 202 -3.00 12.06 -20.36
N LEU A 203 -2.74 12.94 -19.39
CA LEU A 203 -1.93 12.62 -18.21
C LEU A 203 -2.54 11.49 -17.38
N VAL A 204 -3.87 11.49 -17.19
CA VAL A 204 -4.58 10.44 -16.43
C VAL A 204 -4.48 9.10 -17.16
N VAL A 205 -4.73 9.10 -18.47
CA VAL A 205 -4.65 7.88 -19.30
C VAL A 205 -3.23 7.33 -19.33
N ALA A 206 -2.24 8.19 -19.59
CA ALA A 206 -0.85 7.79 -19.64
C ALA A 206 -0.35 7.26 -18.28
N THR A 207 -0.78 7.89 -17.18
CA THR A 207 -0.42 7.42 -15.84
C THR A 207 -1.07 6.07 -15.54
N TYR A 208 -2.37 5.91 -15.82
CA TYR A 208 -3.08 4.64 -15.65
C TYR A 208 -2.42 3.50 -16.44
N VAL A 209 -2.21 3.70 -17.74
CA VAL A 209 -1.58 2.68 -18.59
C VAL A 209 -0.17 2.37 -18.10
N GLY A 210 0.61 3.40 -17.72
CA GLY A 210 1.96 3.20 -17.20
C GLY A 210 1.99 2.36 -15.92
N VAL A 211 1.14 2.67 -14.93
CA VAL A 211 1.09 1.89 -13.68
C VAL A 211 0.52 0.50 -13.89
N ALA A 212 -0.49 0.34 -14.76
CA ALA A 212 -1.09 -0.95 -15.07
C ALA A 212 -0.11 -1.90 -15.76
N VAL A 213 0.68 -1.39 -16.72
CA VAL A 213 1.72 -2.19 -17.39
C VAL A 213 2.82 -2.58 -16.42
N LEU A 214 3.26 -1.64 -15.56
CA LEU A 214 4.29 -1.93 -14.56
C LEU A 214 3.80 -3.00 -13.56
N HIS A 215 2.53 -2.96 -13.19
CA HIS A 215 1.90 -3.95 -12.32
C HIS A 215 1.74 -5.31 -13.03
N GLY A 216 1.20 -5.36 -14.25
CA GLY A 216 1.11 -6.63 -14.98
C GLY A 216 2.49 -7.26 -15.23
N ALA A 217 3.53 -6.44 -15.46
CA ALA A 217 4.90 -6.92 -15.54
C ALA A 217 5.40 -7.44 -14.19
N TRP A 218 5.00 -6.83 -13.07
CA TRP A 218 5.32 -7.32 -11.74
C TRP A 218 4.78 -8.73 -11.49
N ASP A 219 3.50 -8.97 -11.77
CA ASP A 219 2.82 -10.25 -11.53
C ASP A 219 3.23 -11.33 -12.53
N GLY A 220 3.43 -10.94 -13.78
CA GLY A 220 3.60 -11.87 -14.89
C GLY A 220 5.04 -12.11 -15.33
N SER A 221 6.03 -11.30 -14.92
CA SER A 221 7.37 -11.34 -15.54
C SER A 221 8.09 -12.68 -15.37
N ALA A 222 8.08 -13.26 -14.17
CA ALA A 222 8.69 -14.57 -13.96
C ALA A 222 8.03 -15.66 -14.83
N ALA A 223 6.70 -15.75 -14.81
CA ALA A 223 5.95 -16.74 -15.59
C ALA A 223 6.15 -16.55 -17.10
N LEU A 224 6.13 -15.31 -17.58
CA LEU A 224 6.35 -14.98 -18.98
C LEU A 224 7.76 -15.34 -19.44
N VAL A 225 8.79 -15.02 -18.64
CA VAL A 225 10.17 -15.35 -18.99
C VAL A 225 10.37 -16.86 -19.01
N ILE A 226 9.80 -17.58 -18.04
CA ILE A 226 9.82 -19.05 -18.04
C ILE A 226 9.11 -19.60 -19.28
N ALA A 227 7.97 -19.03 -19.69
CA ALA A 227 7.28 -19.38 -20.93
C ALA A 227 8.19 -19.32 -22.15
N LEU A 228 8.94 -18.21 -22.26
CA LEU A 228 9.70 -17.86 -23.44
C LEU A 228 11.04 -18.58 -23.49
N THR A 229 11.65 -18.85 -22.33
CA THR A 229 13.01 -19.41 -22.25
C THR A 229 13.06 -20.86 -21.77
N GLY A 230 11.97 -21.40 -21.22
CA GLY A 230 11.93 -22.70 -20.56
C GLY A 230 12.85 -22.80 -19.34
N ASN A 231 13.26 -21.67 -18.74
CA ASN A 231 14.31 -21.64 -17.72
C ASN A 231 13.88 -20.86 -16.47
N ALA A 232 13.64 -21.60 -15.39
CA ALA A 232 13.24 -21.05 -14.09
C ALA A 232 14.26 -20.06 -13.50
N LEU A 233 15.56 -20.33 -13.66
CA LEU A 233 16.60 -19.42 -13.16
C LEU A 233 16.54 -18.07 -13.88
N VAL A 234 16.33 -18.07 -15.19
CA VAL A 234 16.20 -16.82 -15.97
C VAL A 234 14.95 -16.05 -15.56
N GLY A 235 13.84 -16.76 -15.29
CA GLY A 235 12.61 -16.16 -14.74
C GLY A 235 12.82 -15.48 -13.39
N ILE A 236 13.51 -16.15 -12.47
CA ILE A 236 13.85 -15.59 -11.14
C ILE A 236 14.75 -14.36 -11.30
N LEU A 237 15.79 -14.43 -12.13
CA LEU A 237 16.69 -13.31 -12.36
C LEU A 237 15.96 -12.09 -12.96
N ALA A 238 15.05 -12.31 -13.90
CA ALA A 238 14.23 -11.24 -14.48
C ALA A 238 13.35 -10.57 -13.41
N GLN A 239 12.74 -11.36 -12.52
CA GLN A 239 11.95 -10.84 -11.42
C GLN A 239 12.80 -9.98 -10.45
N LEU A 240 13.98 -10.45 -10.08
CA LEU A 240 14.91 -9.71 -9.21
C LEU A 240 15.35 -8.38 -9.83
N VAL A 241 15.61 -8.36 -11.15
CA VAL A 241 15.90 -7.12 -11.88
C VAL A 241 14.70 -6.18 -11.86
N GLY A 242 13.49 -6.70 -12.08
CA GLY A 242 12.25 -5.91 -11.99
C GLY A 242 12.05 -5.28 -10.61
N TRP A 243 12.36 -6.01 -9.54
CA TRP A 243 12.32 -5.49 -8.17
C TRP A 243 13.33 -4.36 -7.96
N ALA A 244 14.59 -4.56 -8.37
CA ALA A 244 15.63 -3.54 -8.24
C ALA A 244 15.27 -2.26 -8.99
N LEU A 245 14.77 -2.37 -10.22
CA LEU A 245 14.32 -1.22 -11.02
C LEU A 245 13.17 -0.48 -10.36
N SER A 246 12.18 -1.19 -9.81
CA SER A 246 11.04 -0.59 -9.10
C SER A 246 11.49 0.17 -7.84
N ILE A 247 12.40 -0.42 -7.05
CA ILE A 247 12.98 0.23 -5.87
C ILE A 247 13.76 1.47 -6.27
N ILE A 248 14.65 1.38 -7.27
CA ILE A 248 15.50 2.49 -7.71
C ILE A 248 14.63 3.63 -8.26
N ALA A 249 13.74 3.34 -9.21
CA ALA A 249 12.86 4.35 -9.79
C ALA A 249 11.96 4.99 -8.72
N GLY A 250 11.37 4.17 -7.85
CA GLY A 250 10.56 4.65 -6.73
C GLY A 250 11.36 5.54 -5.78
N ALA A 251 12.56 5.12 -5.36
CA ALA A 251 13.42 5.91 -4.49
C ALA A 251 13.82 7.26 -5.11
N LEU A 252 14.10 7.30 -6.41
CA LEU A 252 14.39 8.53 -7.14
C LEU A 252 13.17 9.47 -7.17
N ILE A 253 11.97 8.93 -7.41
CA ILE A 253 10.71 9.69 -7.37
C ILE A 253 10.46 10.23 -5.97
N TRP A 254 10.56 9.38 -4.94
CA TRP A 254 10.41 9.77 -3.53
C TRP A 254 11.39 10.89 -3.15
N ARG A 255 12.67 10.76 -3.53
CA ARG A 255 13.69 11.79 -3.29
C ARG A 255 13.36 13.09 -4.01
N HIS A 256 12.88 13.03 -5.24
CA HIS A 256 12.47 14.21 -6.01
C HIS A 256 11.30 14.94 -5.34
N VAL A 257 10.27 14.20 -4.93
CA VAL A 257 9.08 14.76 -4.25
C VAL A 257 9.47 15.35 -2.89
N ALA A 258 10.24 14.62 -2.08
CA ALA A 258 10.64 15.07 -0.74
C ALA A 258 11.49 16.35 -0.77
N ARG A 259 12.27 16.57 -1.83
CA ARG A 259 13.04 17.82 -2.03
C ARG A 259 12.15 19.03 -2.35
N LYS A 260 11.07 18.82 -3.09
CA LYS A 260 10.12 19.88 -3.46
C LYS A 260 9.14 20.21 -2.35
N GLU A 261 8.83 19.23 -1.50
CA GLU A 261 7.86 19.35 -0.42
C GLU A 261 8.47 18.87 0.92
N PRO A 262 9.27 19.72 1.60
CA PRO A 262 9.84 19.40 2.89
C PRO A 262 8.75 19.04 3.92
N ALA A 263 9.11 18.15 4.85
CA ALA A 263 8.25 17.84 5.99
C ALA A 263 8.02 19.11 6.82
N PRO A 264 6.83 19.29 7.43
CA PRO A 264 6.66 20.31 8.46
C PRO A 264 7.70 20.13 9.58
N PRO A 265 8.12 21.22 10.25
CA PRO A 265 8.91 21.10 11.46
C PRO A 265 8.15 20.22 12.46
N LEU A 266 8.88 19.39 13.22
CA LEU A 266 8.26 18.71 14.36
C LEU A 266 7.70 19.77 15.32
N PRO A 267 6.56 19.51 15.99
CA PRO A 267 6.13 20.35 17.09
C PRO A 267 7.31 20.56 18.05
N ALA A 268 7.55 21.79 18.47
CA ALA A 268 8.54 22.05 19.51
C ALA A 268 8.20 21.15 20.70
N GLU A 269 9.19 20.40 21.22
CA GLU A 269 8.96 19.68 22.47
C GLU A 269 8.46 20.70 23.50
N PRO A 270 7.44 20.36 24.30
CA PRO A 270 7.07 21.20 25.41
C PRO A 270 8.33 21.41 26.24
N VAL A 271 8.77 22.67 26.36
CA VAL A 271 9.88 23.01 27.24
C VAL A 271 9.51 22.43 28.60
N SER A 272 10.32 21.50 29.09
CA SER A 272 10.09 20.71 30.30
C SER A 272 10.21 21.56 31.58
N GLY A 273 9.53 22.71 31.62
CA GLY A 273 9.68 23.71 32.67
C GLY A 273 8.55 24.72 32.82
N GLU A 274 7.44 24.67 32.06
CA GLU A 274 6.26 25.49 32.40
C GLU A 274 5.41 24.77 33.46
N PRO A 275 5.25 25.33 34.67
CA PRO A 275 4.35 24.78 35.68
C PRO A 275 2.91 24.95 35.20
N PRO A 276 1.99 24.01 35.53
CA PRO A 276 0.62 24.06 35.06
C PRO A 276 -0.05 25.36 35.48
N LEU A 277 -0.62 26.05 34.48
CA LEU A 277 -1.44 27.26 34.63
C LEU A 277 -2.55 27.03 35.66
N GLY A 278 -2.52 27.83 36.72
CA GLY A 278 -3.70 28.30 37.46
C GLY A 278 -4.35 27.30 38.40
N SER A 279 -4.08 27.45 39.71
CA SER A 279 -4.98 27.01 40.77
C SER A 279 -6.39 27.56 40.52
N ALA A 280 -7.39 26.68 40.44
CA ALA A 280 -8.79 27.05 40.34
C ALA A 280 -9.23 27.95 41.52
N PRO A 281 -10.10 28.96 41.31
CA PRO A 281 -10.65 29.72 42.42
C PRO A 281 -11.55 28.82 43.27
N SER A 282 -11.32 28.79 44.58
CA SER A 282 -12.21 28.16 45.55
C SER A 282 -13.56 28.87 45.57
N ALA A 283 -14.64 28.13 45.33
CA ALA A 283 -16.00 28.63 45.49
C ALA A 283 -16.30 28.89 46.99
N PRO A 284 -17.04 29.96 47.34
CA PRO A 284 -17.44 30.20 48.72
C PRO A 284 -18.60 29.25 49.12
N VAL A 285 -18.46 28.65 50.30
CA VAL A 285 -19.49 27.84 50.96
C VAL A 285 -20.57 28.78 51.52
N PRO A 286 -21.87 28.60 51.22
CA PRO A 286 -22.93 29.36 51.87
C PRO A 286 -23.19 28.83 53.29
N ALA A 287 -23.52 29.76 54.19
CA ALA A 287 -23.82 29.54 55.62
C ALA A 287 -25.05 28.66 55.87
#